data_AF-A0A367EHE5-F1
#
_entry.id   AF-A0A367EHE5-F1
#
_cell.length_a   1.000
_cell.length_b   1.000
_cell.length_c   1.000
_cell.angle_alpha   90.00
_cell.angle_beta   90.00
_cell.angle_gamma   90.00
#
_symmetry.space_group_name_H-M   'P 1'
#
loop_
_entity.id
_entity.type
_entity.pdbx_description
1 polymer ?
#
loop_
_entity_poly.entity_id
_entity_poly.type
_entity_poly.pdbx_seq_one_letter_code
_entity_poly.pdbx_strand_id
1 'polypeptide(L)'
;MKLHDPDAVPITLPTAGSWEFGDHVYGLEPLALPSDPPPASEMKATAHHEDTSAQVRAWVQRWRADPGTAAAMVPTDEPEIDRVFWFRWITGHQTTFCLWQLLAAVLEEASAPADSAEADRLARQARCMVRCFSLILLYTSAPPRDIYERVIRLPMGRQHANLSGAWAKDYGPVRPLIRGRIRVGEGAAAAALADECVLNDRVHEGIAAKVMETGVSLLLTTHDRPSVTPLARDTRRWLYDGIFLTTRSPVSYELIVRQLLRRVHAILLDITANGLYPSYAPSAHDEPAELRTPEITELKESFADTFRHLVTLVGAPGAAAAELGGPAPDSSAS
;
A
#
# COMPACT_ATOMS: atom_id res chain seq x y z
N MET A 1 -11.37 24.55 20.32
CA MET A 1 -10.23 24.07 19.52
C MET A 1 -10.77 23.80 18.12
N LYS A 2 -10.44 24.65 17.12
CA LYS A 2 -10.92 24.47 15.74
C LYS A 2 -10.09 23.33 15.10
N LEU A 3 -10.70 22.17 14.92
CA LEU A 3 -10.10 20.94 14.36
C LEU A 3 -10.05 20.93 12.82
N HIS A 4 -10.13 22.10 12.18
CA HIS A 4 -10.26 22.25 10.73
C HIS A 4 -9.27 23.27 10.18
N ASP A 5 -8.01 23.12 10.58
CA ASP A 5 -6.93 23.75 9.83
C ASP A 5 -6.37 22.70 8.85
N PRO A 6 -6.64 22.81 7.53
CA PRO A 6 -6.06 21.91 6.53
C PRO A 6 -4.53 22.03 6.44
N ASP A 7 -3.93 23.08 7.03
CA ASP A 7 -2.48 23.25 7.15
C ASP A 7 -1.89 22.50 8.37
N ALA A 8 -2.71 21.84 9.20
CA ALA A 8 -2.28 21.21 10.45
C ALA A 8 -1.39 19.97 10.28
N VAL A 9 -1.26 19.43 9.07
CA VAL A 9 -0.30 18.35 8.78
C VAL A 9 0.67 18.86 7.71
N PRO A 10 1.74 19.58 8.09
CA PRO A 10 2.78 19.95 7.15
C PRO A 10 3.50 18.68 6.68
N ILE A 11 3.02 18.13 5.57
CA ILE A 11 3.60 16.96 4.93
C ILE A 11 4.64 17.45 3.92
N THR A 12 5.84 17.71 4.43
CA THR A 12 7.00 17.96 3.59
C THR A 12 7.34 16.68 2.84
N LEU A 13 7.53 16.77 1.52
CA LEU A 13 8.06 15.64 0.76
C LEU A 13 9.41 15.23 1.35
N PRO A 14 9.74 13.93 1.33
CA PRO A 14 10.98 13.47 1.93
C PRO A 14 12.19 14.11 1.27
N THR A 15 13.14 14.59 2.09
CA THR A 15 14.50 14.88 1.62
C THR A 15 15.24 13.57 1.37
N ALA A 16 16.16 13.57 0.41
CA ALA A 16 16.88 12.35 0.04
C ALA A 16 17.69 11.82 1.23
N GLY A 17 17.64 10.51 1.44
CA GLY A 17 18.62 9.80 2.26
C GLY A 17 18.22 9.52 3.70
N SER A 18 17.33 10.30 4.32
CA SER A 18 16.90 10.09 5.72
C SER A 18 15.38 10.08 5.87
N TRP A 19 14.90 9.35 6.88
CA TRP A 19 13.50 9.40 7.29
C TRP A 19 13.39 9.25 8.81
N GLU A 20 12.61 10.14 9.41
CA GLU A 20 12.23 10.12 10.81
C GLU A 20 10.86 10.76 10.97
N PHE A 21 10.19 10.46 12.09
CA PHE A 21 9.00 11.15 12.50
C PHE A 21 9.12 11.51 13.98
N GLY A 22 9.10 12.82 14.27
CA GLY A 22 9.33 13.34 15.62
C GLY A 22 10.70 12.95 16.16
N ASP A 23 11.76 13.10 15.35
CA ASP A 23 13.16 12.81 15.69
C ASP A 23 13.44 11.33 16.07
N HIS A 24 12.57 10.43 15.61
CA HIS A 24 12.69 8.99 15.85
C HIS A 24 12.68 8.19 14.54
N VAL A 25 13.72 7.36 14.38
CA VAL A 25 13.74 6.27 13.40
C VAL A 25 12.61 5.29 13.75
N TYR A 26 11.85 4.86 12.75
CA TYR A 26 10.61 4.08 12.89
C TYR A 26 9.47 4.76 13.68
N GLY A 27 9.48 6.10 13.79
CA GLY A 27 8.38 6.87 14.38
C GLY A 27 7.07 6.78 13.57
N LEU A 28 5.94 6.47 14.19
CA LEU A 28 4.69 6.28 13.44
C LEU A 28 4.03 7.60 13.05
N GLU A 29 4.04 7.92 11.77
CA GLU A 29 3.32 9.08 11.21
C GLU A 29 1.80 8.81 11.17
N PRO A 30 0.95 9.68 11.74
CA PRO A 30 -0.49 9.61 11.58
C PRO A 30 -0.90 9.70 10.10
N LEU A 31 -2.01 9.08 9.75
CA LEU A 31 -2.57 9.12 8.40
C LEU A 31 -3.89 9.89 8.41
N ALA A 32 -4.04 10.89 7.56
CA ALA A 32 -5.31 11.57 7.33
C ALA A 32 -5.89 11.12 5.98
N LEU A 33 -7.10 10.56 5.98
CA LEU A 33 -7.80 10.16 4.77
C LEU A 33 -9.21 10.76 4.74
N PRO A 34 -9.78 10.97 3.54
CA PRO A 34 -11.18 11.33 3.47
C PRO A 34 -12.05 10.16 3.96
N SER A 35 -13.27 10.51 4.39
CA SER A 35 -14.26 9.51 4.74
C SER A 35 -14.58 8.63 3.54
N ASP A 36 -14.79 9.23 2.38
CA ASP A 36 -15.11 8.53 1.14
C ASP A 36 -14.02 8.85 0.11
N PRO A 37 -13.75 7.97 -0.87
CA PRO A 37 -12.73 8.24 -1.87
C PRO A 37 -12.93 9.59 -2.56
N PRO A 38 -11.84 10.34 -2.85
CA PRO A 38 -11.96 11.58 -3.58
C PRO A 38 -12.53 11.29 -4.97
N PRO A 39 -13.44 12.12 -5.50
CA PRO A 39 -14.00 11.92 -6.82
C PRO A 39 -12.89 12.02 -7.88
N ALA A 40 -12.99 11.23 -8.96
CA ALA A 40 -12.02 11.24 -10.06
C ALA A 40 -11.77 12.65 -10.67
N SER A 41 -12.76 13.55 -10.61
CA SER A 41 -12.64 14.94 -11.07
C SER A 41 -11.61 15.76 -10.25
N GLU A 42 -11.44 15.48 -8.96
CA GLU A 42 -10.42 16.11 -8.12
C GLU A 42 -9.00 15.60 -8.44
N MET A 43 -8.86 14.35 -8.92
CA MET A 43 -7.58 13.86 -9.45
C MET A 43 -7.12 14.71 -10.64
N LYS A 44 -8.05 15.05 -11.55
CA LYS A 44 -7.77 15.87 -12.73
C LYS A 44 -7.44 17.31 -12.36
N ALA A 45 -8.17 17.90 -11.41
CA ALA A 45 -7.94 19.28 -10.97
C ALA A 45 -6.57 19.45 -10.26
N THR A 46 -6.15 18.46 -9.47
CA THR A 46 -4.87 18.51 -8.73
C THR A 46 -3.66 18.05 -9.56
N ALA A 47 -3.87 17.34 -10.68
CA ALA A 47 -2.81 16.95 -11.62
C ALA A 47 -2.09 18.15 -12.29
N HIS A 48 -2.66 19.36 -12.20
CA HIS A 48 -2.09 20.58 -12.80
C HIS A 48 -1.03 21.28 -11.96
N HIS A 49 -0.66 20.76 -10.77
CA HIS A 49 0.45 21.30 -10.00
C HIS A 49 1.79 20.75 -10.53
N GLU A 50 2.32 21.38 -11.59
CA GLU A 50 3.61 21.03 -12.22
C GLU A 50 4.77 20.91 -11.22
N ASP A 51 4.75 21.71 -10.16
CA ASP A 51 5.75 21.72 -9.08
C ASP A 51 5.79 20.37 -8.33
N THR A 52 4.63 19.82 -7.96
CA THR A 52 4.54 18.51 -7.29
C THR A 52 5.05 17.39 -8.20
N SER A 53 4.70 17.41 -9.49
CA SER A 53 5.22 16.44 -10.46
C SER A 53 6.74 16.50 -10.62
N ALA A 54 7.32 17.71 -10.66
CA ALA A 54 8.76 17.90 -10.77
C ALA A 54 9.49 17.45 -9.49
N GLN A 55 8.96 17.78 -8.32
CA GLN A 55 9.51 17.36 -7.03
C GLN A 55 9.48 15.82 -6.88
N VAL A 56 8.41 15.16 -7.31
CA VAL A 56 8.31 13.69 -7.30
C VAL A 56 9.34 13.05 -8.23
N ARG A 57 9.46 13.54 -9.48
CA ARG A 57 10.51 13.05 -10.40
C ARG A 57 11.91 13.26 -9.85
N ALA A 58 12.18 14.44 -9.30
CA ALA A 58 13.46 14.75 -8.68
C ALA A 58 13.72 13.88 -7.44
N TRP A 59 12.70 13.47 -6.70
CA TRP A 59 12.82 12.51 -5.61
C TRP A 59 13.16 11.12 -6.14
N VAL A 60 12.46 10.60 -7.16
CA VAL A 60 12.74 9.29 -7.76
C VAL A 60 14.17 9.22 -8.29
N GLN A 61 14.61 10.26 -9.01
CA GLN A 61 15.95 10.32 -9.60
C GLN A 61 17.07 10.43 -8.56
N ARG A 62 16.81 11.11 -7.43
CA ARG A 62 17.78 11.30 -6.35
C ARG A 62 17.69 10.26 -5.26
N TRP A 63 16.71 9.35 -5.32
CA TRP A 63 16.53 8.33 -4.31
C TRP A 63 17.79 7.49 -4.20
N ARG A 64 18.45 7.58 -3.05
CA ARG A 64 19.54 6.73 -2.60
C ARG A 64 19.44 6.67 -1.09
N ALA A 65 19.55 5.48 -0.51
CA ALA A 65 19.72 5.36 0.93
C ALA A 65 21.08 5.98 1.30
N ASP A 66 21.08 6.91 2.26
CA ASP A 66 22.31 7.38 2.87
C ASP A 66 22.88 6.24 3.74
N PRO A 67 24.18 5.89 3.64
CA PRO A 67 24.77 4.83 4.44
C PRO A 67 24.61 5.03 5.96
N GLY A 68 24.65 6.28 6.43
CA GLY A 68 24.45 6.60 7.85
C GLY A 68 23.02 6.33 8.30
N THR A 69 22.04 6.71 7.48
CA THR A 69 20.63 6.38 7.71
C THR A 69 20.40 4.87 7.68
N ALA A 70 20.96 4.15 6.70
CA ALA A 70 20.82 2.70 6.62
C ALA A 70 21.38 2.02 7.88
N ALA A 71 22.53 2.46 8.40
CA ALA A 71 23.10 1.95 9.63
C ALA A 71 22.21 2.24 10.86
N ALA A 72 21.63 3.45 10.95
CA ALA A 72 20.73 3.82 12.04
C ALA A 72 19.39 3.07 12.03
N MET A 73 19.02 2.45 10.91
CA MET A 73 17.81 1.66 10.74
C MET A 73 17.97 0.17 11.10
N VAL A 74 19.19 -0.29 11.38
CA VAL A 74 19.44 -1.66 11.84
C VAL A 74 19.20 -1.73 13.35
N PRO A 75 18.24 -2.54 13.83
CA PRO A 75 17.97 -2.66 15.26
C PRO A 75 19.12 -3.35 15.98
N THR A 76 19.37 -2.91 17.22
CA THR A 76 20.48 -3.37 18.06
C THR A 76 20.04 -4.34 19.16
N ASP A 77 18.76 -4.34 19.51
CA ASP A 77 18.17 -5.19 20.55
C ASP A 77 16.73 -5.65 20.23
N GLU A 78 16.17 -6.51 21.08
CA GLU A 78 14.83 -7.07 20.91
C GLU A 78 13.71 -6.01 20.91
N PRO A 79 13.69 -5.01 21.83
CA PRO A 79 12.75 -3.88 21.74
C PRO A 79 12.79 -3.11 20.41
N GLU A 80 13.98 -2.90 19.85
CA GLU A 80 14.13 -2.25 18.54
C GLU A 80 13.64 -3.16 17.41
N ILE A 81 13.90 -4.48 17.47
CA ILE A 81 13.34 -5.45 16.51
C ILE A 81 11.80 -5.41 16.53
N ASP A 82 11.20 -5.46 17.72
CA ASP A 82 9.75 -5.35 17.89
C ASP A 82 9.22 -4.02 17.31
N ARG A 83 9.95 -2.91 17.50
CA ARG A 83 9.63 -1.61 16.90
C ARG A 83 9.66 -1.64 15.37
N VAL A 84 10.66 -2.27 14.76
CA VAL A 84 10.73 -2.40 13.29
C VAL A 84 9.49 -3.12 12.78
N PHE A 85 9.13 -4.27 13.36
CA PHE A 85 8.00 -5.04 12.85
C PHE A 85 6.63 -4.40 13.13
N TRP A 86 6.49 -3.67 14.25
CA TRP A 86 5.31 -2.83 14.48
C TRP A 86 5.22 -1.68 13.47
N PHE A 87 6.36 -1.05 13.15
CA PHE A 87 6.44 -0.05 12.09
C PHE A 87 6.05 -0.61 10.73
N ARG A 88 6.63 -1.76 10.33
CA ARG A 88 6.27 -2.44 9.07
C ARG A 88 4.77 -2.68 9.00
N TRP A 89 4.18 -3.16 10.09
CA TRP A 89 2.74 -3.42 10.18
C TRP A 89 1.91 -2.15 9.98
N ILE A 90 2.14 -1.10 10.78
CA ILE A 90 1.34 0.12 10.73
C ILE A 90 1.55 0.88 9.42
N THR A 91 2.81 1.16 9.06
CA THR A 91 3.14 1.95 7.86
C THR A 91 2.76 1.21 6.59
N GLY A 92 2.90 -0.12 6.55
CA GLY A 92 2.42 -0.93 5.44
C GLY A 92 0.90 -0.81 5.27
N HIS A 93 0.11 -1.02 6.33
CA HIS A 93 -1.36 -0.91 6.23
C HIS A 93 -1.82 0.50 5.86
N GLN A 94 -1.20 1.55 6.41
CA GLN A 94 -1.48 2.93 6.01
C GLN A 94 -1.18 3.15 4.51
N THR A 95 -0.09 2.58 4.00
CA THR A 95 0.25 2.60 2.56
C THR A 95 -0.83 1.92 1.73
N THR A 96 -1.32 0.76 2.19
CA THR A 96 -2.47 0.06 1.56
C THR A 96 -3.73 0.94 1.54
N PHE A 97 -4.04 1.68 2.60
CA PHE A 97 -5.22 2.54 2.61
C PHE A 97 -5.12 3.68 1.60
N CYS A 98 -3.94 4.31 1.49
CA CYS A 98 -3.69 5.29 0.42
C CYS A 98 -3.83 4.65 -0.96
N LEU A 99 -3.26 3.46 -1.19
CA LEU A 99 -3.40 2.75 -2.46
C LEU A 99 -4.85 2.44 -2.80
N TRP A 100 -5.66 2.01 -1.83
CA TRP A 100 -7.08 1.72 -2.05
C TRP A 100 -7.89 2.97 -2.35
N GLN A 101 -7.57 4.10 -1.72
CA GLN A 101 -8.17 5.41 -2.01
C GLN A 101 -7.90 5.84 -3.45
N LEU A 102 -6.64 5.75 -3.90
CA LEU A 102 -6.27 6.07 -5.27
C LEU A 102 -6.85 5.08 -6.29
N LEU A 103 -6.83 3.79 -5.98
CA LEU A 103 -7.41 2.75 -6.83
C LEU A 103 -8.92 2.91 -6.97
N ALA A 104 -9.63 3.26 -5.90
CA ALA A 104 -11.07 3.52 -5.96
C ALA A 104 -11.41 4.65 -6.95
N ALA A 105 -10.61 5.73 -6.96
CA ALA A 105 -10.80 6.83 -7.89
C ALA A 105 -10.47 6.42 -9.35
N VAL A 106 -9.45 5.59 -9.57
CA VAL A 106 -9.18 4.97 -10.89
C VAL A 106 -10.35 4.09 -11.35
N LEU A 107 -10.95 3.32 -10.44
CA LEU A 107 -12.11 2.46 -10.74
C LEU A 107 -13.37 3.27 -11.07
N GLU A 108 -13.58 4.39 -10.39
CA GLU A 108 -14.66 5.33 -10.71
C GLU A 108 -14.50 5.88 -12.13
N GLU A 109 -13.30 6.34 -12.49
CA GLU A 109 -13.01 6.84 -13.84
C GLU A 109 -13.18 5.75 -14.91
N ALA A 110 -12.77 4.52 -14.60
CA ALA A 110 -12.92 3.37 -15.48
C ALA A 110 -14.38 2.93 -15.70
N SER A 111 -15.35 3.43 -14.93
CA SER A 111 -16.77 3.11 -15.13
C SER A 111 -17.38 3.83 -16.35
N ALA A 112 -16.75 4.90 -16.81
CA ALA A 112 -17.16 5.67 -17.98
C ALA A 112 -15.93 6.26 -18.71
N PRO A 113 -15.07 5.41 -19.31
CA PRO A 113 -13.87 5.88 -20.00
C PRO A 113 -14.24 6.69 -21.24
N ALA A 114 -13.40 7.66 -21.61
CA ALA A 114 -13.62 8.47 -22.80
C ALA A 114 -13.46 7.66 -24.10
N ASP A 115 -12.50 6.73 -24.12
CA ASP A 115 -12.21 5.82 -25.24
C ASP A 115 -11.47 4.55 -24.74
N SER A 116 -11.16 3.62 -25.65
CA SER A 116 -10.43 2.38 -25.32
C SER A 116 -8.99 2.64 -24.86
N ALA A 117 -8.33 3.69 -25.36
CA ALA A 117 -6.96 4.00 -24.97
C ALA A 117 -6.90 4.45 -23.50
N GLU A 118 -7.90 5.24 -23.09
CA GLU A 118 -8.10 5.65 -21.71
C GLU A 118 -8.46 4.48 -20.80
N ALA A 119 -9.34 3.59 -21.24
CA ALA A 119 -9.68 2.38 -20.51
C ALA A 119 -8.44 1.50 -20.23
N ASP A 120 -7.58 1.33 -21.24
CA ASP A 120 -6.33 0.58 -21.12
C ASP A 120 -5.30 1.29 -20.23
N ARG A 121 -5.24 2.63 -20.26
CA ARG A 121 -4.40 3.42 -19.35
C ARG A 121 -4.82 3.18 -17.91
N LEU A 122 -6.11 3.29 -17.61
CA LEU A 122 -6.67 3.07 -16.27
C LEU A 122 -6.44 1.63 -15.80
N ALA A 123 -6.54 0.63 -16.69
CA ALA A 123 -6.22 -0.76 -16.37
C ALA A 123 -4.75 -0.94 -15.96
N ARG A 124 -3.81 -0.31 -16.67
CA ARG A 124 -2.38 -0.32 -16.30
C ARG A 124 -2.12 0.37 -14.96
N GLN A 125 -2.80 1.48 -14.69
CA GLN A 125 -2.71 2.17 -13.39
C GLN A 125 -3.24 1.28 -12.26
N ALA A 126 -4.42 0.69 -12.43
CA ALA A 126 -5.00 -0.23 -11.47
C ALA A 126 -4.08 -1.43 -11.21
N ARG A 127 -3.48 -1.99 -12.27
CA ARG A 127 -2.54 -3.12 -12.16
C ARG A 127 -1.33 -2.76 -11.31
N CYS A 128 -0.70 -1.60 -11.56
CA CYS A 128 0.42 -1.13 -10.76
C CYS A 128 0.05 -1.02 -9.27
N MET A 129 -1.14 -0.48 -8.95
CA MET A 129 -1.61 -0.34 -7.58
C MET A 129 -1.90 -1.69 -6.91
N VAL A 130 -2.51 -2.65 -7.63
CA VAL A 130 -2.72 -4.02 -7.12
C VAL A 130 -1.40 -4.72 -6.86
N ARG A 131 -0.42 -4.58 -7.77
CA ARG A 131 0.94 -5.13 -7.59
C ARG A 131 1.63 -4.55 -6.35
N CYS A 132 1.55 -3.23 -6.15
CA CYS A 132 2.08 -2.57 -4.95
C CYS A 132 1.36 -3.06 -3.69
N PHE A 133 0.05 -3.28 -3.75
CA PHE A 133 -0.70 -3.84 -2.64
C PHE A 133 -0.20 -5.25 -2.27
N SER A 134 0.06 -6.12 -3.25
CA SER A 134 0.69 -7.43 -2.99
C SER A 134 2.06 -7.31 -2.32
N LEU A 135 2.90 -6.37 -2.74
CA LEU A 135 4.20 -6.10 -2.10
C LEU A 135 4.07 -5.62 -0.65
N ILE A 136 3.09 -4.75 -0.36
CA ILE A 136 2.83 -4.30 1.00
C ILE A 136 2.32 -5.45 1.89
N LEU A 137 1.53 -6.38 1.34
CA LEU A 137 1.14 -7.58 2.08
C LEU A 137 2.37 -8.42 2.45
N LEU A 138 3.28 -8.65 1.50
CA LEU A 138 4.54 -9.35 1.78
C LEU A 138 5.41 -8.61 2.80
N TYR A 139 5.49 -7.29 2.70
CA TYR A 139 6.23 -6.45 3.64
C TYR A 139 5.68 -6.53 5.08
N THR A 140 4.35 -6.43 5.24
CA THR A 140 3.70 -6.47 6.55
C THR A 140 3.68 -7.88 7.17
N SER A 141 3.83 -8.92 6.36
CA SER A 141 3.90 -10.33 6.78
C SER A 141 5.33 -10.87 6.91
N ALA A 142 6.34 -10.00 6.79
CA ALA A 142 7.74 -10.34 7.02
C ALA A 142 8.12 -10.82 8.44
N PRO A 143 7.43 -10.49 9.55
CA PRO A 143 7.82 -10.99 10.86
C PRO A 143 7.83 -12.54 10.93
N PRO A 144 8.73 -13.14 11.74
CA PRO A 144 8.56 -14.50 12.25
C PRO A 144 7.26 -14.65 13.03
N ARG A 145 6.77 -15.90 13.17
CA ARG A 145 5.47 -16.17 13.80
C ARG A 145 5.38 -15.69 15.26
N ASP A 146 6.43 -15.88 16.06
CA ASP A 146 6.45 -15.47 17.47
C ASP A 146 6.37 -13.94 17.62
N ILE A 147 7.09 -13.21 16.75
CA ILE A 147 7.02 -11.74 16.69
C ILE A 147 5.63 -11.30 16.23
N TYR A 148 5.07 -11.94 15.20
CA TYR A 148 3.70 -11.65 14.75
C TYR A 148 2.69 -11.80 15.88
N GLU A 149 2.74 -12.90 16.64
CA GLU A 149 1.83 -13.13 17.75
C GLU A 149 2.00 -12.11 18.89
N ARG A 150 3.25 -11.85 19.32
CA ARG A 150 3.55 -10.97 20.45
C ARG A 150 3.36 -9.49 20.13
N VAL A 151 3.85 -9.04 18.97
CA VAL A 151 3.96 -7.62 18.60
C VAL A 151 2.73 -7.12 17.84
N ILE A 152 2.07 -7.99 17.08
CA ILE A 152 0.97 -7.58 16.20
C ILE A 152 -0.36 -8.12 16.71
N ARG A 153 -0.50 -9.45 16.80
CA ARG A 153 -1.76 -10.11 17.13
C ARG A 153 -2.24 -9.73 18.53
N LEU A 154 -1.37 -9.81 19.53
CA LEU A 154 -1.74 -9.55 20.93
C LEU A 154 -2.18 -8.09 21.15
N PRO A 155 -1.46 -7.04 20.68
CA PRO A 155 -1.96 -5.66 20.75
C PRO A 155 -3.28 -5.44 20.01
N MET A 156 -3.45 -6.00 18.81
CA MET A 156 -4.73 -5.91 18.09
C MET A 156 -5.88 -6.60 18.85
N GLY A 157 -5.60 -7.75 19.46
CA GLY A 157 -6.56 -8.50 20.28
C GLY A 157 -6.97 -7.76 21.55
N ARG A 158 -6.06 -6.97 22.15
CA ARG A 158 -6.36 -6.07 23.28
C ARG A 158 -7.33 -4.96 22.89
N GLN A 159 -7.24 -4.45 21.66
CA GLN A 159 -8.20 -3.46 21.15
C GLN A 159 -9.57 -4.10 20.90
N HIS A 160 -9.61 -5.21 20.15
CA HIS A 160 -10.84 -5.98 19.95
C HIS A 160 -10.57 -7.42 19.51
N ALA A 161 -11.14 -8.39 20.21
CA ALA A 161 -10.84 -9.81 20.01
C ALA A 161 -11.24 -10.38 18.63
N ASN A 162 -12.13 -9.70 17.91
CA ASN A 162 -12.58 -10.05 16.55
C ASN A 162 -12.13 -9.02 15.48
N LEU A 163 -11.11 -8.21 15.77
CA LEU A 163 -10.62 -7.24 14.80
C LEU A 163 -10.19 -7.93 13.51
N SER A 164 -10.64 -7.41 12.37
CA SER A 164 -10.47 -8.01 11.06
C SER A 164 -10.20 -6.93 10.01
N GLY A 165 -9.40 -7.25 9.00
CA GLY A 165 -9.20 -6.39 7.83
C GLY A 165 -10.51 -6.07 7.08
N ALA A 166 -11.56 -6.87 7.26
CA ALA A 166 -12.87 -6.61 6.68
C ALA A 166 -13.55 -5.35 7.25
N TRP A 167 -13.00 -4.79 8.33
CA TRP A 167 -13.47 -3.54 8.94
C TRP A 167 -12.89 -2.29 8.29
N ALA A 168 -11.85 -2.44 7.45
CA ALA A 168 -11.26 -1.35 6.70
C ALA A 168 -12.32 -0.66 5.83
N LYS A 169 -12.46 0.66 5.98
CA LYS A 169 -13.43 1.43 5.20
C LYS A 169 -13.07 1.44 3.71
N ASP A 170 -11.77 1.58 3.42
CA ASP A 170 -11.23 1.85 2.08
C ASP A 170 -11.19 0.60 1.18
N TYR A 171 -11.31 -0.61 1.74
CA TYR A 171 -11.34 -1.85 0.94
C TYR A 171 -12.65 -2.01 0.17
N GLY A 172 -13.77 -1.48 0.69
CA GLY A 172 -15.10 -1.68 0.10
C GLY A 172 -15.19 -1.33 -1.39
N PRO A 173 -14.75 -0.13 -1.80
CA PRO A 173 -14.73 0.30 -3.21
C PRO A 173 -13.88 -0.55 -4.15
N VAL A 174 -12.74 -1.07 -3.68
CA VAL A 174 -11.79 -1.84 -4.53
C VAL A 174 -12.07 -3.34 -4.55
N ARG A 175 -12.78 -3.85 -3.53
CA ARG A 175 -13.08 -5.28 -3.38
C ARG A 175 -13.74 -5.93 -4.61
N PRO A 176 -14.65 -5.29 -5.36
CA PRO A 176 -15.19 -5.89 -6.58
C PRO A 176 -14.12 -6.17 -7.63
N LEU A 177 -13.10 -5.32 -7.79
CA LEU A 177 -11.99 -5.55 -8.72
C LEU A 177 -11.19 -6.77 -8.29
N ILE A 178 -10.72 -6.77 -7.03
CA ILE A 178 -9.89 -7.86 -6.49
C ILE A 178 -10.60 -9.21 -6.62
N ARG A 179 -11.92 -9.24 -6.38
CA ARG A 179 -12.74 -10.46 -6.52
C ARG A 179 -13.16 -10.80 -7.96
N GLY A 180 -12.61 -10.12 -8.96
CA GLY A 180 -12.93 -10.35 -10.38
C GLY A 180 -14.38 -10.06 -10.77
N ARG A 181 -15.10 -9.23 -10.01
CA ARG A 181 -16.52 -8.89 -10.25
C ARG A 181 -16.71 -7.70 -11.18
N ILE A 182 -15.65 -6.91 -11.38
CA ILE A 182 -15.61 -5.82 -12.35
C ILE A 182 -14.35 -6.00 -13.21
N ARG A 183 -14.44 -5.53 -14.45
CA ARG A 183 -13.35 -5.55 -15.44
C ARG A 183 -13.02 -4.12 -15.82
N VAL A 184 -11.73 -3.81 -15.93
CA VAL A 184 -11.22 -2.51 -16.38
C VAL A 184 -10.30 -2.72 -17.57
N GLY A 185 -10.45 -1.87 -18.60
CA GLY A 185 -9.72 -1.98 -19.86
C GLY A 185 -10.23 -3.06 -20.79
N GLU A 186 -9.53 -3.21 -21.92
CA GLU A 186 -9.85 -4.18 -22.97
C GLU A 186 -8.64 -5.09 -23.27
N GLY A 187 -8.87 -6.13 -24.07
CA GLY A 187 -7.81 -7.02 -24.59
C GLY A 187 -6.78 -7.46 -23.56
N ALA A 188 -5.50 -7.21 -23.88
CA ALA A 188 -4.36 -7.59 -23.07
C ALA A 188 -4.23 -6.81 -21.76
N ALA A 189 -4.66 -5.55 -21.71
CA ALA A 189 -4.56 -4.73 -20.51
C ALA A 189 -5.49 -5.25 -19.40
N ALA A 190 -6.72 -5.61 -19.77
CA ALA A 190 -7.67 -6.22 -18.85
C ALA A 190 -7.23 -7.61 -18.36
N ALA A 191 -6.66 -8.43 -19.26
CA ALA A 191 -6.13 -9.73 -18.89
C ALA A 191 -4.98 -9.60 -17.88
N ALA A 192 -4.02 -8.71 -18.14
CA ALA A 192 -2.90 -8.47 -17.23
C ALA A 192 -3.34 -7.95 -15.85
N LEU A 193 -4.38 -7.12 -15.78
CA LEU A 193 -4.96 -6.69 -14.51
C LEU A 193 -5.65 -7.85 -13.76
N ALA A 194 -6.38 -8.71 -14.48
CA ALA A 194 -7.02 -9.88 -13.88
C ALA A 194 -5.98 -10.85 -13.31
N ASP A 195 -4.89 -11.11 -14.05
CA ASP A 195 -3.77 -11.94 -13.58
C ASP A 195 -3.13 -11.37 -12.32
N GLU A 196 -2.97 -10.05 -12.24
CA GLU A 196 -2.43 -9.38 -11.06
C GLU A 196 -3.37 -9.49 -9.84
N CYS A 197 -4.69 -9.49 -10.04
CA CYS A 197 -5.65 -9.74 -8.97
C CYS A 197 -5.57 -11.18 -8.46
N VAL A 198 -5.40 -12.16 -9.37
CA VAL A 198 -5.18 -13.56 -8.99
C VAL A 198 -3.87 -13.73 -8.22
N LEU A 199 -2.80 -13.04 -8.63
CA LEU A 199 -1.54 -13.03 -7.89
C LEU A 199 -1.71 -12.43 -6.49
N ASN A 200 -2.47 -11.33 -6.36
CA ASN A 200 -2.79 -10.72 -5.07
C ASN A 200 -3.53 -11.69 -4.14
N ASP A 201 -4.54 -12.41 -4.65
CA ASP A 201 -5.27 -13.40 -3.87
C ASP A 201 -4.35 -14.53 -3.38
N ARG A 202 -3.45 -15.05 -4.24
CA ARG A 202 -2.46 -16.07 -3.85
C ARG A 202 -1.50 -15.58 -2.77
N VAL A 203 -1.00 -14.35 -2.89
CA VAL A 203 -0.16 -13.72 -1.85
C VAL A 203 -0.94 -13.64 -0.54
N HIS A 204 -2.19 -13.21 -0.58
CA HIS A 204 -3.03 -13.11 0.61
C HIS A 204 -3.29 -14.47 1.28
N GLU A 205 -3.55 -15.52 0.49
CA GLU A 205 -3.72 -16.89 0.98
C GLU A 205 -2.44 -17.45 1.59
N GLY A 206 -1.30 -17.30 0.90
CA GLY A 206 0.00 -17.74 1.41
C GLY A 206 0.39 -17.03 2.71
N ILE A 207 0.07 -15.74 2.85
CA ILE A 207 0.29 -15.02 4.11
C ILE A 207 -0.60 -15.58 5.22
N ALA A 208 -1.88 -15.85 4.95
CA ALA A 208 -2.77 -16.44 5.94
C ALA A 208 -2.26 -17.81 6.43
N ALA A 209 -1.71 -18.63 5.54
CA ALA A 209 -1.07 -19.90 5.88
C ALA A 209 0.23 -19.72 6.68
N LYS A 210 1.03 -18.70 6.38
CA LYS A 210 2.24 -18.36 7.16
C LYS A 210 1.90 -17.95 8.60
N VAL A 211 0.99 -17.00 8.75
CA VAL A 211 0.77 -16.31 10.03
C VAL A 211 -0.26 -16.97 10.93
N MET A 212 -1.03 -17.95 10.45
CA MET A 212 -2.03 -18.64 11.25
C MET A 212 -1.89 -20.15 11.23
N GLU A 213 -1.94 -20.76 12.41
CA GLU A 213 -1.87 -22.21 12.61
C GLU A 213 -2.96 -23.00 11.88
N THR A 214 -4.13 -22.40 11.65
CA THR A 214 -5.27 -23.03 10.97
C THR A 214 -5.43 -22.63 9.51
N GLY A 215 -4.62 -21.69 9.00
CA GLY A 215 -4.69 -21.21 7.61
C GLY A 215 -5.93 -20.38 7.21
N VAL A 216 -6.88 -20.12 8.12
CA VAL A 216 -8.15 -19.43 7.77
C VAL A 216 -8.09 -17.94 8.05
N SER A 217 -7.82 -17.12 7.01
CA SER A 217 -7.72 -15.64 7.01
C SER A 217 -8.59 -14.94 8.07
N LEU A 218 -8.06 -13.93 8.77
CA LEU A 218 -8.83 -13.02 9.64
C LEU A 218 -10.00 -12.32 8.88
N LEU A 219 -9.99 -12.33 7.54
CA LEU A 219 -11.10 -11.86 6.70
C LEU A 219 -12.25 -12.87 6.57
N LEU A 220 -12.03 -14.14 6.95
CA LEU A 220 -12.92 -15.28 6.71
C LEU A 220 -13.41 -15.96 7.99
N THR A 221 -12.73 -15.80 9.14
CA THR A 221 -13.20 -16.35 10.42
C THR A 221 -14.33 -15.51 11.03
N THR A 222 -15.57 -15.98 10.87
CA THR A 222 -16.73 -15.62 11.69
C THR A 222 -17.28 -16.85 12.43
N HIS A 223 -16.43 -17.72 12.97
CA HIS A 223 -16.92 -18.95 13.61
C HIS A 223 -16.50 -19.07 15.09
N ASP A 224 -17.53 -19.32 15.90
CA ASP A 224 -17.55 -19.86 17.26
C ASP A 224 -17.13 -18.99 18.44
N ARG A 225 -17.66 -17.76 18.52
CA ARG A 225 -17.84 -17.08 19.81
C ARG A 225 -19.33 -16.85 20.11
N PRO A 226 -19.75 -16.97 21.38
CA PRO A 226 -21.16 -16.88 21.74
C PRO A 226 -21.77 -15.60 21.20
N SER A 227 -23.04 -15.69 20.77
CA SER A 227 -23.95 -14.61 20.39
C SER A 227 -23.67 -13.26 21.09
N VAL A 228 -22.72 -12.49 20.57
CA VAL A 228 -22.56 -11.07 20.89
C VAL A 228 -23.21 -10.32 19.75
N THR A 229 -24.12 -9.40 20.08
CA THR A 229 -24.68 -8.47 19.10
C THR A 229 -23.54 -7.87 18.28
N PRO A 230 -23.53 -8.04 16.94
CA PRO A 230 -22.45 -7.53 16.12
C PRO A 230 -22.30 -6.02 16.35
N LEU A 231 -21.07 -5.56 16.59
CA LEU A 231 -20.78 -4.13 16.68
C LEU A 231 -21.30 -3.41 15.42
N ALA A 232 -21.86 -2.22 15.62
CA ALA A 232 -22.27 -1.35 14.52
C ALA A 232 -21.11 -1.17 13.54
N ARG A 233 -21.43 -1.07 12.24
CA ARG A 233 -20.42 -1.00 11.17
C ARG A 233 -19.45 0.17 11.38
N ASP A 234 -19.95 1.32 11.81
CA ASP A 234 -19.13 2.52 12.00
C ASP A 234 -18.24 2.42 13.24
N THR A 235 -18.71 1.77 14.31
CA THR A 235 -17.84 1.46 15.46
C THR A 235 -16.68 0.55 15.05
N ARG A 236 -16.93 -0.47 14.23
CA ARG A 236 -15.87 -1.36 13.71
C ARG A 236 -14.84 -0.60 12.89
N ARG A 237 -15.29 0.31 12.00
CA ARG A 237 -14.42 1.18 11.20
C ARG A 237 -13.59 2.11 12.07
N TRP A 238 -14.20 2.74 13.07
CA TRP A 238 -13.51 3.64 13.99
C TRP A 238 -12.44 2.92 14.81
N LEU A 239 -12.74 1.71 15.33
CA LEU A 239 -11.76 0.88 16.03
C LEU A 239 -10.60 0.47 15.12
N TYR A 240 -10.90 0.17 13.86
CA TYR A 240 -9.91 -0.20 12.85
C TYR A 240 -8.97 0.99 12.53
N ASP A 241 -9.54 2.16 12.24
CA ASP A 241 -8.80 3.39 12.00
C ASP A 241 -7.91 3.76 13.20
N GLY A 242 -8.41 3.56 14.42
CA GLY A 242 -7.67 3.83 15.67
C GLY A 242 -6.38 3.01 15.82
N ILE A 243 -6.38 1.72 15.43
CA ILE A 243 -5.17 0.89 15.46
C ILE A 243 -4.10 1.42 14.50
N PHE A 244 -4.53 1.84 13.31
CA PHE A 244 -3.63 2.28 12.25
C PHE A 244 -3.38 3.79 12.25
N LEU A 245 -3.68 4.47 13.37
CA LEU A 245 -3.46 5.90 13.55
C LEU A 245 -4.04 6.73 12.39
N THR A 246 -5.21 6.31 11.89
CA THR A 246 -5.88 6.93 10.76
C THR A 246 -6.98 7.86 11.25
N THR A 247 -6.94 9.12 10.83
CA THR A 247 -7.98 10.12 11.07
C THR A 247 -8.77 10.34 9.79
N ARG A 248 -10.07 10.60 9.96
CA ARG A 248 -10.98 10.88 8.84
C ARG A 248 -11.31 12.36 8.81
N SER A 249 -10.84 13.06 7.77
CA SER A 249 -11.05 14.49 7.55
C SER A 249 -11.10 14.80 6.06
N PRO A 250 -11.65 15.95 5.62
CA PRO A 250 -11.48 16.39 4.25
C PRO A 250 -9.98 16.50 3.93
N VAL A 251 -9.53 15.75 2.93
CA VAL A 251 -8.12 15.64 2.50
C VAL A 251 -8.14 15.64 0.97
N SER A 252 -7.29 16.46 0.35
CA SER A 252 -7.18 16.52 -1.11
C SER A 252 -6.45 15.30 -1.66
N TYR A 253 -6.67 14.99 -2.94
CA TYR A 253 -5.90 13.97 -3.65
C TYR A 253 -4.38 14.18 -3.52
N GLU A 254 -3.91 15.42 -3.67
CA GLU A 254 -2.49 15.76 -3.51
C GLU A 254 -1.95 15.37 -2.13
N LEU A 255 -2.73 15.63 -1.07
CA LEU A 255 -2.32 15.28 0.29
C LEU A 255 -2.30 13.76 0.50
N ILE A 256 -3.21 12.99 -0.12
CA ILE A 256 -3.14 11.51 -0.13
C ILE A 256 -1.85 11.05 -0.82
N VAL A 257 -1.52 11.62 -1.98
CA VAL A 257 -0.28 11.28 -2.71
C VAL A 257 0.95 11.62 -1.87
N ARG A 258 1.05 12.82 -1.29
CA ARG A 258 2.19 13.18 -0.41
C ARG A 258 2.34 12.22 0.77
N GLN A 259 1.24 11.82 1.41
CA GLN A 259 1.23 10.83 2.49
C GLN A 259 1.70 9.45 2.04
N LEU A 260 1.28 9.02 0.84
CA LEU A 260 1.73 7.78 0.23
C LEU A 260 3.23 7.82 -0.03
N LEU A 261 3.74 8.89 -0.65
CA LEU A 261 5.15 9.03 -1.01
C LEU A 261 6.08 8.99 0.21
N ARG A 262 5.69 9.64 1.31
CA ARG A 262 6.47 9.57 2.55
C ARG A 262 6.58 8.17 3.12
N ARG A 263 5.49 7.40 3.07
CA ARG A 263 5.46 6.01 3.56
C ARG A 263 6.25 5.09 2.64
N VAL A 264 6.09 5.24 1.32
CA VAL A 264 6.91 4.54 0.33
C VAL A 264 8.39 4.83 0.54
N HIS A 265 8.77 6.08 0.81
CA HIS A 265 10.15 6.42 1.12
C HIS A 265 10.67 5.67 2.35
N ALA A 266 9.92 5.69 3.46
CA ALA A 266 10.30 5.01 4.68
C ALA A 266 10.43 3.49 4.50
N ILE A 267 9.50 2.88 3.75
CA ILE A 267 9.53 1.45 3.41
C ILE A 267 10.76 1.11 2.55
N LEU A 268 11.07 1.95 1.54
CA LEU A 268 12.23 1.71 0.68
C LEU A 268 13.55 1.85 1.46
N LEU A 269 13.64 2.79 2.41
CA LEU A 269 14.80 2.89 3.29
C LEU A 269 14.94 1.66 4.19
N ASP A 270 13.85 1.19 4.80
CA ASP A 270 13.85 -0.02 5.62
C ASP A 270 14.24 -1.27 4.82
N ILE A 271 13.64 -1.49 3.65
CA ILE A 271 13.99 -2.62 2.77
C ILE A 271 15.45 -2.53 2.32
N THR A 272 15.98 -1.33 2.09
CA THR A 272 17.39 -1.17 1.71
C THR A 272 18.33 -1.49 2.88
N ALA A 273 17.97 -1.11 4.11
CA ALA A 273 18.77 -1.35 5.30
C ALA A 273 18.70 -2.80 5.78
N ASN A 274 17.49 -3.38 5.80
CA ASN A 274 17.19 -4.64 6.49
C ASN A 274 16.77 -5.78 5.55
N GLY A 275 16.46 -5.48 4.28
CA GLY A 275 15.85 -6.45 3.37
C GLY A 275 14.40 -6.79 3.74
N LEU A 276 13.74 -7.57 2.87
CA LEU A 276 12.39 -8.04 3.15
C LEU A 276 12.35 -9.03 4.32
N TYR A 277 13.35 -9.90 4.43
CA TYR A 277 13.52 -10.86 5.53
C TYR A 277 14.84 -10.57 6.25
N PRO A 278 14.82 -9.80 7.35
CA PRO A 278 16.05 -9.36 8.00
C PRO A 278 16.82 -10.52 8.65
N SER A 279 18.15 -10.44 8.64
CA SER A 279 19.03 -11.49 9.19
C SER A 279 18.93 -11.63 10.72
N TYR A 280 18.55 -10.57 11.42
CA TYR A 280 18.35 -10.59 12.88
C TYR A 280 17.01 -11.24 13.30
N ALA A 281 16.09 -11.45 12.36
CA ALA A 281 14.78 -12.07 12.60
C ALA A 281 14.33 -12.85 11.35
N PRO A 282 15.04 -13.93 11.00
CA PRO A 282 14.80 -14.65 9.75
C PRO A 282 13.43 -15.35 9.77
N SER A 283 12.61 -15.15 8.73
CA SER A 283 11.28 -15.79 8.60
C SER A 283 11.01 -16.38 7.21
N ALA A 284 11.97 -16.33 6.29
CA ALA A 284 11.80 -16.88 4.94
C ALA A 284 11.56 -18.42 4.95
N HIS A 285 12.07 -19.10 5.97
CA HIS A 285 11.86 -20.53 6.18
C HIS A 285 10.41 -20.86 6.56
N ASP A 286 9.68 -19.91 7.16
CA ASP A 286 8.27 -20.05 7.53
C ASP A 286 7.32 -19.90 6.34
N GLU A 287 7.80 -19.45 5.18
CA GLU A 287 6.95 -19.24 4.03
C GLU A 287 6.36 -20.57 3.49
N PRO A 288 5.06 -20.63 3.22
CA PRO A 288 4.48 -21.80 2.58
C PRO A 288 4.86 -21.83 1.08
N ALA A 289 4.60 -22.96 0.42
CA ALA A 289 5.00 -23.17 -0.98
C ALA A 289 4.38 -22.13 -1.93
N GLU A 290 3.17 -21.68 -1.60
CA GLU A 290 2.41 -20.65 -2.31
C GLU A 290 3.13 -19.30 -2.35
N LEU A 291 4.02 -18.99 -1.40
CA LEU A 291 4.81 -17.74 -1.40
C LEU A 291 6.21 -17.90 -2.02
N ARG A 292 6.54 -19.10 -2.52
CA ARG A 292 7.83 -19.45 -3.11
C ARG A 292 7.76 -19.74 -4.60
N THR A 293 6.63 -19.43 -5.24
CA THR A 293 6.53 -19.58 -6.70
C THR A 293 7.49 -18.60 -7.40
N PRO A 294 7.92 -18.91 -8.64
CA PRO A 294 8.77 -18.00 -9.41
C PRO A 294 8.15 -16.59 -9.52
N GLU A 295 6.85 -16.49 -9.77
CA GLU A 295 6.16 -15.22 -9.96
C GLU A 295 6.17 -14.35 -8.69
N ILE A 296 6.04 -14.95 -7.50
CA ILE A 296 6.12 -14.23 -6.24
C ILE A 296 7.57 -13.89 -5.88
N THR A 297 8.53 -14.72 -6.27
CA THR A 297 9.95 -14.43 -6.11
C THR A 297 10.34 -13.22 -6.95
N GLU A 298 9.96 -13.20 -8.23
CA GLU A 298 10.13 -12.04 -9.12
C GLU A 298 9.41 -10.81 -8.57
N LEU A 299 8.21 -10.97 -8.00
CA LEU A 299 7.49 -9.89 -7.33
C LEU A 299 8.36 -9.30 -6.20
N LYS A 300 8.86 -10.12 -5.29
CA LYS A 300 9.75 -9.72 -4.16
C LYS A 300 11.02 -9.02 -4.65
N GLU A 301 11.64 -9.52 -5.72
CA GLU A 301 12.84 -8.92 -6.29
C GLU A 301 12.55 -7.55 -6.95
N SER A 302 11.36 -7.41 -7.55
CA SER A 302 10.90 -6.16 -8.17
C SER A 302 10.41 -5.09 -7.19
N PHE A 303 10.58 -5.29 -5.87
CA PHE A 303 9.98 -4.45 -4.83
C PHE A 303 10.28 -2.96 -5.04
N ALA A 304 11.57 -2.60 -5.06
CA ALA A 304 11.97 -1.19 -5.16
C ALA A 304 11.55 -0.56 -6.49
N ASP A 305 11.71 -1.28 -7.61
CA ASP A 305 11.35 -0.78 -8.93
C ASP A 305 9.85 -0.58 -9.10
N THR A 306 9.04 -1.50 -8.56
CA THR A 306 7.58 -1.39 -8.59
C THR A 306 7.10 -0.15 -7.83
N PHE A 307 7.68 0.15 -6.66
CA PHE A 307 7.36 1.37 -5.92
C PHE A 307 7.83 2.65 -6.63
N ARG A 308 9.01 2.64 -7.27
CA ARG A 308 9.45 3.79 -8.08
C ARG A 308 8.51 4.04 -9.26
N HIS A 309 8.02 2.96 -9.89
CA HIS A 309 7.02 3.07 -10.95
C HIS A 309 5.70 3.65 -10.44
N LEU A 310 5.19 3.16 -9.30
CA LEU A 310 4.01 3.72 -8.63
C LEU A 310 4.17 5.23 -8.37
N VAL A 311 5.31 5.63 -7.81
CA VAL A 311 5.60 7.04 -7.48
C VAL A 311 5.53 7.92 -8.74
N THR A 312 6.12 7.45 -9.85
CA THR A 312 6.07 8.16 -11.14
C THR A 312 4.63 8.27 -11.64
N LEU A 313 3.86 7.18 -11.51
CA LEU A 313 2.47 7.09 -11.96
C LEU A 313 1.52 8.01 -11.19
N VAL A 314 1.65 8.08 -9.85
CA VAL A 314 0.79 8.93 -9.00
C VAL A 314 1.25 10.38 -8.96
N GLY A 315 2.55 10.63 -9.15
CA GLY A 315 3.15 11.95 -9.11
C GLY A 315 3.03 12.74 -10.42
N ALA A 316 2.87 12.06 -11.56
CA ALA A 316 2.71 12.69 -12.87
C ALA A 316 1.74 11.89 -13.76
N PRO A 317 0.43 11.86 -13.42
CA PRO A 317 -0.56 11.01 -14.10
C PRO A 317 -0.66 11.26 -15.61
N GLY A 318 -0.34 12.48 -16.09
CA GLY A 318 -0.30 12.83 -17.51
C GLY A 318 0.99 12.44 -18.25
N ALA A 319 2.12 12.26 -17.57
CA ALA A 319 3.40 11.94 -18.20
C ALA A 319 3.60 10.42 -18.40
N ALA A 320 3.05 9.61 -17.50
CA ALA A 320 3.11 8.14 -17.59
C ALA A 320 2.42 7.59 -18.87
N ALA A 321 1.54 8.37 -19.50
CA ALA A 321 0.93 8.02 -20.78
C ALA A 321 1.94 7.95 -21.95
N ALA A 322 3.04 8.70 -21.88
CA ALA A 322 4.06 8.74 -22.95
C ALA A 322 5.08 7.60 -22.83
N GLU A 323 5.41 7.14 -21.62
CA GLU A 323 6.37 6.04 -21.39
C GLU A 323 5.74 4.64 -21.57
N LEU A 324 4.41 4.54 -21.53
CA LEU A 324 3.68 3.28 -21.73
C LEU A 324 3.33 3.01 -23.21
N GLY A 325 3.68 3.92 -24.11
CA GLY A 325 3.62 3.70 -25.56
C GLY A 325 4.88 3.00 -26.03
N GLY A 326 4.80 1.69 -26.29
CA GLY A 326 5.83 0.99 -27.06
C GLY A 326 6.06 1.67 -28.42
N PRO A 327 7.22 1.43 -29.08
CA PRO A 327 7.56 2.10 -30.32
C PRO A 327 6.43 1.94 -31.34
N ALA A 328 5.98 3.07 -31.89
CA ALA A 328 5.02 3.08 -32.99
C ALA A 328 5.58 2.19 -34.11
N PRO A 329 4.77 1.29 -34.71
CA PRO A 329 5.23 0.53 -35.87
C PRO A 329 5.58 1.52 -36.98
N ASP A 330 6.83 1.44 -37.46
CA ASP A 330 7.32 2.22 -38.59
C ASP A 330 6.36 2.11 -39.77
N SER A 331 5.67 3.20 -40.06
CA SER A 331 4.93 3.38 -41.31
C SER A 331 5.91 3.75 -42.42
N SER A 332 6.79 2.81 -42.79
CA SER A 332 7.61 2.93 -43.98
C SER A 332 7.76 1.60 -44.75
N ALA A 333 6.73 1.30 -45.54
CA ALA A 333 6.76 0.54 -46.80
C ALA A 333 5.36 0.76 -47.42
N SER A 334 5.17 1.64 -48.41
CA SER A 334 5.53 1.49 -49.84
C SER A 334 5.30 0.08 -50.36
#